data_AF-A0A9Q1EZG9-F1
#
_entry.id   AF-A0A9Q1EZG9-F1
#
_cell.length_a   1.000
_cell.length_b   1.000
_cell.length_c   1.000
_cell.angle_alpha   90.00
_cell.angle_beta   90.00
_cell.angle_gamma   90.00
#
_symmetry.space_group_name_H-M   'P 1'
#
loop_
_entity.id
_entity.type
_entity.pdbx_description
1 polymer ?
#
loop_
_entity_poly.entity_id
_entity_poly.type
_entity_poly.pdbx_seq_one_letter_code
_entity_poly.pdbx_strand_id
1 'polypeptide(L)'
;MQAKEEFRKMMEEAKLNVRTTFSEFASKHAKDLRFKAIEKMKDREAIFTEFMTAFRKKEKEDSKNRGEKVKHDFFELLADHHMEGQQRWSKVKDKLEGDHRYKAVESSAMREELYKQYVEKQAKNLDSEKEKELERQARIEASLREREREVQKARSEQTKEIDREREQHKREEAIQHFRALMSDMVRSPDASWSDTRRNLRKDHRWESASLLERDEKEKLFNEHVEALAKKKKEHFRQLLDETTLITLTTSWKEVKKLIKEDPRCIKFSSSDRKKQREFEDYIKDKYITAKADFRTLLKETKFITYRSRKLIQESDQHLKDVEKVLQNDKRYLVLDCVPDERRKLIMSYIEDLDRRGPPPPPTASEPTRRSKN
;
A
#
# COMPACT_ATOMS: atom_id res chain seq x y z
N MET A 1 -53.81 -51.15 -9.85
CA MET A 1 -52.45 -51.43 -9.32
C MET A 1 -52.45 -52.66 -8.41
N GLN A 2 -53.43 -52.80 -7.51
CA GLN A 2 -53.57 -53.94 -6.59
C GLN A 2 -53.48 -55.34 -7.25
N ALA A 3 -54.14 -55.59 -8.38
CA ALA A 3 -54.07 -56.90 -9.06
C ALA A 3 -52.67 -57.27 -9.57
N LYS A 4 -51.85 -56.28 -9.97
CA LYS A 4 -50.46 -56.49 -10.40
C LYS A 4 -49.54 -56.77 -9.21
N GLU A 5 -49.78 -56.11 -8.08
CA GLU A 5 -49.04 -56.33 -6.84
C GLU A 5 -49.34 -57.71 -6.25
N GLU A 6 -50.60 -58.15 -6.25
CA GLU A 6 -51.00 -59.50 -5.84
C GLU A 6 -50.40 -60.58 -6.76
N PHE A 7 -50.30 -60.30 -8.07
CA PHE A 7 -49.60 -61.19 -9.02
C PHE A 7 -48.09 -61.27 -8.74
N ARG A 8 -47.45 -60.17 -8.34
CA ARG A 8 -46.04 -60.15 -7.92
C ARG A 8 -45.82 -60.91 -6.61
N LYS A 9 -46.68 -60.69 -5.61
CA LYS A 9 -46.65 -61.41 -4.34
C LYS A 9 -46.78 -62.93 -4.53
N MET A 10 -47.64 -63.36 -5.45
CA MET A 10 -47.72 -64.76 -5.86
C MET A 10 -46.41 -65.31 -6.42
N MET A 11 -45.67 -64.52 -7.23
CA MET A 11 -44.36 -64.93 -7.75
C MET A 11 -43.29 -65.04 -6.65
N GLU A 12 -43.33 -64.16 -5.64
CA GLU A 12 -42.45 -64.24 -4.47
C GLU A 12 -42.72 -65.50 -3.63
N GLU A 13 -44.00 -65.86 -3.45
CA GLU A 13 -44.41 -67.07 -2.72
C GLU A 13 -44.12 -68.37 -3.50
N ALA A 14 -44.04 -68.30 -4.83
CA ALA A 14 -43.92 -69.47 -5.71
C ALA A 14 -42.55 -70.18 -5.68
N LYS A 15 -41.57 -69.67 -4.91
CA LYS A 15 -40.19 -70.19 -4.81
C LYS A 15 -39.59 -70.45 -6.20
N LEU A 16 -39.65 -69.44 -7.06
CA LEU A 16 -39.14 -69.50 -8.43
C LEU A 16 -37.61 -69.67 -8.42
N ASN A 17 -37.10 -70.39 -9.41
CA ASN A 17 -35.66 -70.48 -9.65
C ASN A 17 -35.28 -69.61 -10.85
N VAL A 18 -34.00 -69.22 -10.96
CA VAL A 18 -33.54 -68.32 -12.04
C VAL A 18 -33.78 -68.84 -13.47
N ARG A 19 -34.07 -70.14 -13.63
CA ARG A 19 -34.37 -70.80 -14.91
C ARG A 19 -35.88 -71.03 -15.15
N THR A 20 -36.76 -70.71 -14.20
CA THR A 20 -38.21 -70.92 -14.34
C THR A 20 -38.75 -70.14 -15.53
N THR A 21 -39.53 -70.82 -16.38
CA THR A 21 -40.13 -70.24 -17.59
C THR A 21 -41.56 -69.75 -17.33
N PHE A 22 -42.04 -68.81 -18.15
CA PHE A 22 -43.42 -68.32 -18.01
C PHE A 22 -44.44 -69.44 -18.23
N SER A 23 -44.21 -70.35 -19.18
CA SER A 23 -45.11 -71.48 -19.45
C SER A 23 -45.25 -72.40 -18.23
N GLU A 24 -44.12 -72.73 -17.60
CA GLU A 24 -44.09 -73.53 -16.37
C GLU A 24 -44.84 -72.83 -15.23
N PHE A 25 -44.57 -71.54 -15.03
CA PHE A 25 -45.27 -70.73 -14.02
C PHE A 25 -46.78 -70.64 -14.29
N ALA A 26 -47.16 -70.33 -15.53
CA ALA A 26 -48.56 -70.16 -15.93
C ALA A 26 -49.36 -71.45 -15.75
N SER A 27 -48.79 -72.61 -16.12
CA SER A 27 -49.46 -73.91 -15.96
C SER A 27 -49.72 -74.24 -14.49
N LYS A 28 -48.76 -73.96 -13.60
CA LYS A 28 -48.86 -74.25 -12.16
C LYS A 28 -49.84 -73.32 -11.43
N HIS A 29 -49.92 -72.06 -11.85
CA HIS A 29 -50.72 -71.03 -11.20
C HIS A 29 -52.04 -70.70 -11.95
N ALA A 30 -52.40 -71.47 -12.99
CA ALA A 30 -53.57 -71.20 -13.84
C ALA A 30 -54.91 -71.07 -13.09
N LYS A 31 -55.05 -71.74 -11.94
CA LYS A 31 -56.27 -71.71 -11.11
C LYS A 31 -56.24 -70.62 -10.02
N ASP A 32 -55.10 -69.98 -9.77
CA ASP A 32 -54.96 -68.94 -8.75
C ASP A 32 -55.77 -67.69 -9.14
N LEU A 33 -56.55 -67.17 -8.18
CA LEU A 33 -57.38 -65.97 -8.38
C LEU A 33 -56.52 -64.76 -8.77
N ARG A 34 -55.31 -64.64 -8.20
CA ARG A 34 -54.35 -63.57 -8.49
C ARG A 34 -53.78 -63.71 -9.90
N PHE A 35 -53.58 -64.94 -10.39
CA PHE A 35 -53.17 -65.20 -11.78
C PHE A 35 -54.29 -64.82 -12.76
N LYS A 36 -55.54 -65.18 -12.45
CA LYS A 36 -56.72 -64.85 -13.27
C LYS A 36 -57.08 -63.36 -13.26
N ALA A 37 -56.77 -62.64 -12.19
CA ALA A 37 -57.06 -61.21 -12.03
C ALA A 37 -56.37 -60.30 -13.07
N ILE A 38 -55.32 -60.78 -13.73
CA ILE A 38 -54.74 -60.13 -14.91
C ILE A 38 -55.41 -60.74 -16.14
N GLU A 39 -56.28 -60.02 -16.83
CA GLU A 39 -57.11 -60.61 -17.90
C GLU A 39 -56.31 -61.04 -19.14
N LYS A 40 -55.33 -60.24 -19.56
CA LYS A 40 -54.55 -60.48 -20.78
C LYS A 40 -53.34 -61.36 -20.50
N MET A 41 -53.22 -62.48 -21.22
CA MET A 41 -52.05 -63.38 -21.12
C MET A 41 -50.73 -62.67 -21.41
N LYS A 42 -50.70 -61.76 -22.39
CA LYS A 42 -49.52 -60.95 -22.70
C LYS A 42 -49.08 -60.07 -21.52
N ASP A 43 -50.04 -59.55 -20.74
CA ASP A 43 -49.73 -58.72 -19.57
C ASP A 43 -49.20 -59.59 -18.41
N ARG A 44 -49.69 -60.83 -18.25
CA ARG A 44 -49.15 -61.81 -17.30
C ARG A 44 -47.68 -62.14 -17.62
N GLU A 45 -47.39 -62.42 -18.89
CA GLU A 45 -46.04 -62.74 -19.36
C GLU A 45 -45.09 -61.56 -19.22
N ALA A 46 -45.55 -60.33 -19.51
CA ALA A 46 -44.76 -59.12 -19.32
C ALA A 46 -44.41 -58.89 -17.85
N ILE A 47 -45.38 -59.02 -16.93
CA ILE A 47 -45.16 -58.88 -15.48
C ILE A 47 -44.21 -59.97 -14.96
N PHE A 48 -44.36 -61.20 -15.44
CA PHE A 48 -43.46 -62.31 -15.09
C PHE A 48 -42.03 -62.08 -15.58
N THR A 49 -41.86 -61.63 -16.82
CA THR A 49 -40.53 -61.37 -17.41
C THR A 49 -39.82 -60.23 -16.67
N GLU A 50 -40.54 -59.17 -16.32
CA GLU A 50 -40.02 -58.06 -15.49
C GLU A 50 -39.54 -58.58 -14.13
N PHE A 51 -40.38 -59.38 -13.45
CA PHE A 51 -40.04 -59.97 -12.15
C PHE A 51 -38.82 -60.88 -12.24
N MET A 52 -38.75 -61.79 -13.21
CA MET A 52 -37.62 -62.70 -13.39
C MET A 52 -36.32 -61.96 -13.72
N THR A 53 -36.39 -60.84 -14.43
CA THR A 53 -35.22 -59.98 -14.71
C THR A 53 -34.70 -59.32 -13.44
N ALA A 54 -35.61 -58.74 -12.63
CA ALA A 54 -35.26 -58.16 -11.34
C ALA A 54 -34.73 -59.22 -10.36
N PHE A 55 -35.35 -60.40 -10.33
CA PHE A 55 -34.94 -61.54 -9.50
C PHE A 55 -33.53 -62.03 -9.85
N ARG A 56 -33.21 -62.20 -11.13
CA ARG A 56 -31.85 -62.56 -11.59
C ARG A 56 -30.81 -61.50 -11.23
N LYS A 57 -31.16 -60.21 -11.35
CA LYS A 57 -30.27 -59.11 -10.98
C LYS A 57 -29.99 -59.11 -9.48
N LYS A 58 -31.03 -59.27 -8.65
CA LYS A 58 -30.94 -59.34 -7.20
C LYS A 58 -30.12 -60.55 -6.74
N GLU A 59 -30.39 -61.74 -7.26
CA GLU A 59 -29.62 -62.95 -6.93
C GLU A 59 -28.13 -62.82 -7.29
N LYS A 60 -27.81 -62.15 -8.42
CA LYS A 60 -26.41 -61.89 -8.80
C LYS A 60 -25.72 -60.91 -7.84
N GLU A 61 -26.42 -59.86 -7.42
CA GLU A 61 -25.92 -58.87 -6.47
C GLU A 61 -25.76 -59.47 -5.06
N ASP A 62 -26.75 -60.23 -4.58
CA ASP A 62 -26.70 -60.92 -3.29
C ASP A 62 -25.56 -61.96 -3.26
N SER A 63 -25.33 -62.68 -4.38
CA SER A 63 -24.19 -63.59 -4.53
C SER A 63 -22.84 -62.86 -4.48
N LYS A 64 -22.73 -61.71 -5.17
CA LYS A 64 -21.52 -60.88 -5.14
C LYS A 64 -21.25 -60.33 -3.73
N ASN A 65 -22.28 -59.79 -3.07
CA ASN A 65 -22.19 -59.24 -1.71
C ASN A 65 -21.83 -60.33 -0.70
N ARG A 66 -22.36 -61.55 -0.84
CA ARG A 66 -21.92 -62.71 -0.04
C ARG A 66 -20.44 -63.02 -0.28
N GLY A 67 -19.99 -63.03 -1.53
CA GLY A 67 -18.57 -63.25 -1.85
C GLY A 67 -17.65 -62.18 -1.25
N GLU A 68 -18.04 -60.91 -1.31
CA GLU A 68 -17.30 -59.81 -0.69
C GLU A 68 -17.28 -59.90 0.84
N LYS A 69 -18.42 -60.26 1.46
CA LYS A 69 -18.49 -60.50 2.90
C LYS A 69 -17.60 -61.65 3.34
N VAL A 70 -17.62 -62.78 2.64
CA VAL A 70 -16.75 -63.92 2.94
C VAL A 70 -15.27 -63.54 2.83
N LYS A 71 -14.90 -62.76 1.80
CA LYS A 71 -13.54 -62.23 1.66
C LYS A 71 -13.16 -61.31 2.82
N HIS A 72 -14.06 -60.42 3.22
CA HIS A 72 -13.86 -59.51 4.34
C HIS A 72 -13.66 -60.27 5.66
N ASP A 73 -14.59 -61.16 5.99
CA ASP A 73 -14.55 -61.99 7.20
C ASP A 73 -13.27 -62.85 7.25
N PHE A 74 -12.80 -63.34 6.10
CA PHE A 74 -11.54 -64.05 5.98
C PHE A 74 -10.32 -63.14 6.23
N PHE A 75 -10.35 -61.88 5.78
CA PHE A 75 -9.27 -60.91 6.05
C PHE A 75 -9.25 -60.47 7.52
N GLU A 76 -10.42 -60.30 8.14
CA GLU A 76 -10.52 -60.03 9.58
C GLU A 76 -9.96 -61.20 10.38
N LEU A 77 -10.30 -62.44 10.01
CA LEU A 77 -9.71 -63.63 10.63
C LEU A 77 -8.17 -63.59 10.58
N LEU A 78 -7.60 -63.26 9.43
CA LEU A 78 -6.15 -63.14 9.28
C LEU A 78 -5.55 -62.02 10.15
N ALA A 79 -6.28 -60.91 10.32
CA ALA A 79 -5.88 -59.79 11.17
C ALA A 79 -5.95 -60.15 12.66
N ASP A 80 -7.03 -60.79 13.12
CA ASP A 80 -7.24 -61.20 14.51
C ASP A 80 -6.11 -62.15 14.98
N HIS A 81 -5.66 -63.04 14.10
CA HIS A 81 -4.56 -63.96 14.37
C HIS A 81 -3.17 -63.35 14.14
N HIS A 82 -3.07 -62.05 13.86
CA HIS A 82 -1.81 -61.34 13.63
C HIS A 82 -0.94 -62.03 12.57
N MET A 83 -1.56 -62.47 11.46
CA MET A 83 -0.84 -63.18 10.42
C MET A 83 0.07 -62.20 9.66
N GLU A 84 1.36 -62.21 9.98
CA GLU A 84 2.37 -61.39 9.32
C GLU A 84 2.77 -61.96 7.94
N GLY A 85 3.17 -61.05 7.04
CA GLY A 85 3.41 -61.31 5.61
C GLY A 85 4.54 -62.28 5.23
N GLN A 86 5.13 -62.99 6.18
CA GLN A 86 6.29 -63.87 5.98
C GLN A 86 6.00 -65.35 6.27
N GLN A 87 4.80 -65.69 6.74
CA GLN A 87 4.45 -67.07 7.08
C GLN A 87 4.06 -67.88 5.84
N ARG A 88 4.52 -69.14 5.76
CA ARG A 88 4.09 -70.06 4.70
C ARG A 88 2.63 -70.44 4.93
N TRP A 89 1.82 -70.45 3.87
CA TRP A 89 0.40 -70.83 3.91
C TRP A 89 0.16 -72.17 4.63
N SER A 90 1.07 -73.13 4.46
CA SER A 90 1.01 -74.44 5.13
C SER A 90 0.95 -74.35 6.66
N LYS A 91 1.59 -73.35 7.28
CA LYS A 91 1.56 -73.14 8.74
C LYS A 91 0.38 -72.28 9.20
N VAL A 92 -0.12 -71.42 8.30
CA VAL A 92 -1.23 -70.50 8.56
C VAL A 92 -2.54 -71.27 8.57
N LYS A 93 -2.75 -72.16 7.60
CA LYS A 93 -3.99 -72.93 7.47
C LYS A 93 -4.30 -73.80 8.71
N ASP A 94 -3.30 -74.43 9.29
CA ASP A 94 -3.47 -75.34 10.44
C ASP A 94 -3.99 -74.60 11.69
N LYS A 95 -3.70 -73.29 11.80
CA LYS A 95 -4.16 -72.44 12.90
C LYS A 95 -5.59 -71.91 12.71
N LEU A 96 -6.09 -71.91 11.47
CA LEU A 96 -7.36 -71.30 11.08
C LEU A 96 -8.47 -72.32 10.81
N GLU A 97 -8.13 -73.60 10.69
CA GLU A 97 -9.04 -74.67 10.28
C GLU A 97 -10.28 -74.83 11.18
N GLY A 98 -10.18 -74.42 12.45
CA GLY A 98 -11.30 -74.43 13.40
C GLY A 98 -12.34 -73.33 13.19
N ASP A 99 -11.99 -72.21 12.56
CA ASP A 99 -12.84 -71.01 12.49
C ASP A 99 -13.95 -71.13 11.43
N HIS A 100 -15.14 -70.65 11.75
CA HIS A 100 -16.28 -70.65 10.84
C HIS A 100 -16.02 -69.81 9.57
N ARG A 101 -15.35 -68.66 9.71
CA ARG A 101 -14.98 -67.76 8.61
C ARG A 101 -13.96 -68.40 7.65
N TYR A 102 -13.08 -69.27 8.17
CA TYR A 102 -12.17 -70.07 7.34
C TYR A 102 -12.93 -71.12 6.53
N LYS A 103 -13.86 -71.84 7.17
CA LYS A 103 -14.70 -72.86 6.52
C LYS A 103 -15.66 -72.28 5.49
N ALA A 104 -16.10 -71.03 5.65
CA ALA A 104 -16.96 -70.31 4.71
C ALA A 104 -16.33 -70.09 3.33
N VAL A 105 -15.00 -70.09 3.22
CA VAL A 105 -14.31 -70.14 1.92
C VAL A 105 -14.19 -71.61 1.51
N GLU A 106 -14.98 -72.05 0.54
CA GLU A 106 -15.12 -73.49 0.23
C GLU A 106 -13.88 -74.11 -0.42
N SER A 107 -13.14 -73.34 -1.23
CA SER A 107 -11.99 -73.83 -2.00
C SER A 107 -10.66 -73.54 -1.30
N SER A 108 -9.83 -74.57 -1.12
CA SER A 108 -8.47 -74.41 -0.59
C SER A 108 -7.60 -73.47 -1.44
N ALA A 109 -7.77 -73.49 -2.77
CA ALA A 109 -7.04 -72.58 -3.66
C ALA A 109 -7.48 -71.13 -3.45
N MET A 110 -8.78 -70.90 -3.23
CA MET A 110 -9.31 -69.56 -2.94
C MET A 110 -8.80 -69.04 -1.59
N ARG A 111 -8.71 -69.89 -0.56
CA ARG A 111 -8.14 -69.50 0.75
C ARG A 111 -6.69 -69.03 0.63
N GLU A 112 -5.87 -69.77 -0.11
CA GLU A 112 -4.46 -69.40 -0.35
C GLU A 112 -4.34 -68.09 -1.15
N GLU A 113 -5.18 -67.92 -2.17
CA GLU A 113 -5.23 -66.70 -2.98
C GLU A 113 -5.66 -65.48 -2.14
N LEU A 114 -6.69 -65.62 -1.31
CA LEU A 114 -7.10 -64.58 -0.37
C LEU A 114 -5.98 -64.24 0.63
N TYR A 115 -5.25 -65.24 1.12
CA TYR A 115 -4.08 -65.02 1.97
C TYR A 115 -2.98 -64.22 1.25
N LYS A 116 -2.64 -64.58 0.01
CA LYS A 116 -1.67 -63.83 -0.80
C LYS A 116 -2.09 -62.37 -0.98
N GLN A 117 -3.37 -62.13 -1.31
CA GLN A 117 -3.92 -60.78 -1.45
C GLN A 117 -3.86 -59.98 -0.14
N TYR A 118 -4.13 -60.62 1.00
CA TYR A 118 -4.02 -59.99 2.31
C TYR A 118 -2.57 -59.59 2.64
N VAL A 119 -1.61 -60.49 2.39
CA VAL A 119 -0.18 -60.24 2.59
C VAL A 119 0.32 -59.10 1.71
N GLU A 120 -0.05 -59.09 0.43
CA GLU A 120 0.31 -58.01 -0.50
C GLU A 120 -0.30 -56.66 -0.07
N LYS A 121 -1.55 -56.66 0.40
CA LYS A 121 -2.21 -55.47 0.94
C LYS A 121 -1.49 -54.92 2.18
N GLN A 122 -1.07 -55.79 3.09
CA GLN A 122 -0.32 -55.37 4.28
C GLN A 122 1.05 -54.76 3.92
N ALA A 123 1.77 -55.38 2.97
CA ALA A 123 3.06 -54.85 2.51
C ALA A 123 2.92 -53.46 1.86
N LYS A 124 1.94 -53.29 0.95
CA LYS A 124 1.65 -51.99 0.32
C LYS A 124 1.27 -50.90 1.32
N ASN A 125 0.49 -51.25 2.36
CA ASN A 125 0.11 -50.30 3.40
C ASN A 125 1.33 -49.86 4.25
N LEU A 126 2.21 -50.80 4.61
CA LEU A 126 3.42 -50.50 5.38
C LEU A 126 4.38 -49.58 4.59
N ASP A 127 4.58 -49.85 3.30
CA ASP A 127 5.43 -49.00 2.45
C ASP A 127 4.83 -47.60 2.27
N SER A 128 3.51 -47.50 2.07
CA SER A 128 2.82 -46.21 1.98
C SER A 128 2.91 -45.40 3.27
N GLU A 129 2.77 -46.03 4.44
CA GLU A 129 2.89 -45.32 5.72
C GLU A 129 4.34 -44.88 5.99
N LYS A 130 5.35 -45.68 5.61
CA LYS A 130 6.76 -45.27 5.68
C LYS A 130 7.05 -44.09 4.75
N GLU A 131 6.54 -44.09 3.52
CA GLU A 131 6.69 -42.99 2.57
C GLU A 131 6.07 -41.70 3.10
N LYS A 132 4.84 -41.77 3.63
CA LYS A 132 4.17 -40.61 4.26
C LYS A 132 4.94 -40.09 5.46
N GLU A 133 5.56 -40.97 6.24
CA GLU A 133 6.35 -40.55 7.40
C GLU A 133 7.64 -39.84 6.98
N LEU A 134 8.35 -40.37 5.97
CA LEU A 134 9.51 -39.71 5.39
C LEU A 134 9.15 -38.36 4.77
N GLU A 135 8.01 -38.26 4.09
CA GLU A 135 7.52 -36.99 3.53
C GLU A 135 7.20 -35.99 4.65
N ARG A 136 6.54 -36.42 5.73
CA ARG A 136 6.28 -35.57 6.91
C ARG A 136 7.59 -35.08 7.52
N GLN A 137 8.56 -35.96 7.68
CA GLN A 137 9.86 -35.63 8.28
C GLN A 137 10.65 -34.68 7.39
N ALA A 138 10.69 -34.90 6.08
CA ALA A 138 11.30 -34.01 5.10
C ALA A 138 10.64 -32.63 5.07
N ARG A 139 9.30 -32.56 5.20
CA ARG A 139 8.57 -31.28 5.27
C ARG A 139 8.90 -30.50 6.54
N ILE A 140 9.01 -31.19 7.68
CA ILE A 140 9.41 -30.58 8.95
C ILE A 140 10.84 -30.07 8.86
N GLU A 141 11.77 -30.87 8.34
CA GLU A 141 13.17 -30.48 8.16
C GLU A 141 13.31 -29.30 7.20
N ALA A 142 12.59 -29.31 6.07
CA ALA A 142 12.56 -28.21 5.12
C ALA A 142 12.04 -26.91 5.78
N SER A 143 10.96 -27.00 6.55
CA SER A 143 10.39 -25.86 7.28
C SER A 143 11.34 -25.32 8.35
N LEU A 144 12.00 -26.18 9.11
CA LEU A 144 13.01 -25.77 10.10
C LEU A 144 14.20 -25.08 9.45
N ARG A 145 14.70 -25.65 8.34
CA ARG A 145 15.83 -25.10 7.60
C ARG A 145 15.49 -23.76 6.95
N GLU A 146 14.28 -23.61 6.42
CA GLU A 146 13.79 -22.34 5.89
C GLU A 146 13.68 -21.29 6.98
N ARG A 147 13.07 -21.63 8.12
CA ARG A 147 12.99 -20.73 9.28
C ARG A 147 14.36 -20.32 9.82
N GLU A 148 15.32 -21.24 9.88
CA GLU A 148 16.69 -20.94 10.30
C GLU A 148 17.35 -19.94 9.34
N ARG A 149 17.18 -20.13 8.02
CA ARG A 149 17.67 -19.18 7.01
C ARG A 149 17.03 -17.81 7.15
N GLU A 150 15.72 -17.74 7.40
CA GLU A 150 15.02 -16.47 7.62
C GLU A 150 15.55 -15.75 8.87
N VAL A 151 15.74 -16.46 9.98
CA VAL A 151 16.31 -15.90 11.22
C VAL A 151 17.74 -15.40 10.99
N GLN A 152 18.59 -16.17 10.30
CA GLN A 152 19.95 -15.75 9.98
C GLN A 152 19.95 -14.50 9.07
N LYS A 153 19.07 -14.47 8.06
CA LYS A 153 18.91 -13.31 7.17
C LYS A 153 18.47 -12.07 7.94
N ALA A 154 17.42 -12.18 8.75
CA ALA A 154 16.91 -11.09 9.58
C ALA A 154 17.97 -10.56 10.56
N ARG A 155 18.72 -11.45 11.21
CA ARG A 155 19.82 -11.05 12.10
C ARG A 155 20.95 -10.33 11.35
N SER A 156 21.28 -10.80 10.14
CA SER A 156 22.30 -10.16 9.30
C SER A 156 21.86 -8.79 8.80
N GLU A 157 20.58 -8.62 8.47
CA GLU A 157 19.99 -7.35 8.06
C GLU A 157 19.98 -6.37 9.24
N GLN A 158 19.52 -6.80 10.40
CA GLN A 158 19.53 -6.00 11.63
C GLN A 158 20.95 -5.54 12.01
N THR A 159 21.94 -6.43 11.90
CA THR A 159 23.34 -6.08 12.21
C THR A 159 23.85 -5.02 11.23
N LYS A 160 23.58 -5.18 9.93
CA LYS A 160 23.96 -4.20 8.90
C LYS A 160 23.27 -2.85 9.10
N GLU A 161 22.02 -2.85 9.54
CA GLU A 161 21.26 -1.63 9.84
C GLU A 161 21.88 -0.89 11.03
N ILE A 162 22.16 -1.59 12.14
CA ILE A 162 22.83 -1.02 13.31
C ILE A 162 24.20 -0.44 12.94
N ASP A 163 24.98 -1.12 12.10
CA ASP A 163 26.30 -0.62 11.68
C ASP A 163 26.17 0.63 10.79
N ARG A 164 25.19 0.69 9.89
CA ARG A 164 24.90 1.90 9.10
C ARG A 164 24.49 3.08 9.99
N GLU A 165 23.61 2.86 10.97
CA GLU A 165 23.19 3.89 11.91
C GLU A 165 24.38 4.42 12.71
N ARG A 166 25.27 3.53 13.17
CA ARG A 166 26.50 3.92 13.88
C ARG A 166 27.44 4.75 13.01
N GLU A 167 27.65 4.36 11.76
CA GLU A 167 28.47 5.13 10.82
C GLU A 167 27.86 6.49 10.50
N GLN A 168 26.54 6.55 10.32
CA GLN A 168 25.81 7.78 10.12
C GLN A 168 25.94 8.71 11.33
N HIS A 169 25.75 8.22 12.56
CA HIS A 169 25.90 9.03 13.76
C HIS A 169 27.31 9.58 13.92
N LYS A 170 28.35 8.77 13.66
CA LYS A 170 29.75 9.26 13.67
C LYS A 170 29.97 10.38 12.64
N ARG A 171 29.38 10.24 11.45
CA ARG A 171 29.44 11.26 10.40
C ARG A 171 28.70 12.52 10.80
N GLU A 172 27.50 12.40 11.35
CA GLU A 172 26.70 13.53 11.85
C GLU A 172 27.45 14.28 12.96
N GLU A 173 28.08 13.55 13.87
CA GLU A 173 28.93 14.12 14.92
C GLU A 173 30.09 14.93 14.33
N ALA A 174 30.79 14.38 13.33
CA ALA A 174 31.84 15.10 12.60
C ALA A 174 31.32 16.39 11.92
N ILE A 175 30.10 16.36 11.36
CA ILE A 175 29.43 17.56 10.80
C ILE A 175 29.16 18.59 11.90
N GLN A 176 28.65 18.17 13.06
CA GLN A 176 28.36 19.07 14.17
C GLN A 176 29.64 19.70 14.73
N HIS A 177 30.70 18.93 14.94
CA HIS A 177 32.01 19.44 15.36
C HIS A 177 32.56 20.45 14.34
N PHE A 178 32.44 20.15 13.04
CA PHE A 178 32.85 21.08 11.99
C PHE A 178 32.04 22.38 12.00
N ARG A 179 30.70 22.29 12.13
CA ARG A 179 29.82 23.47 12.25
C ARG A 179 30.13 24.32 13.48
N ALA A 180 30.42 23.69 14.62
CA ALA A 180 30.81 24.40 15.84
C ALA A 180 32.14 25.14 15.64
N LEU A 181 33.14 24.47 15.04
CA LEU A 181 34.40 25.09 14.64
C LEU A 181 34.17 26.29 13.69
N MET A 182 33.24 26.15 12.73
CA MET A 182 32.89 27.26 11.83
C MET A 182 32.27 28.45 12.55
N SER A 183 31.37 28.21 13.49
CA SER A 183 30.74 29.25 14.30
C SER A 183 31.77 30.08 15.07
N ASP A 184 32.81 29.44 15.60
CA ASP A 184 33.83 30.12 16.39
C ASP A 184 34.83 30.90 15.53
N MET A 185 35.31 30.25 14.45
CA MET A 185 36.42 30.73 13.64
C MET A 185 36.00 31.62 12.47
N VAL A 186 34.76 31.51 11.98
CA VAL A 186 34.25 32.29 10.86
C VAL A 186 33.09 33.15 11.31
N ARG A 187 33.39 34.44 11.50
CA ARG A 187 32.42 35.47 11.94
C ARG A 187 32.09 36.48 10.84
N SER A 188 32.74 36.37 9.68
CA SER A 188 32.57 37.27 8.55
C SER A 188 31.99 36.54 7.34
N PRO A 189 30.94 37.08 6.69
CA PRO A 189 30.40 36.52 5.45
C PRO A 189 31.32 36.78 4.24
N ASP A 190 32.35 37.63 4.40
CA ASP A 190 33.35 37.90 3.37
C ASP A 190 34.53 36.92 3.43
N ALA A 191 34.47 35.91 4.29
CA ALA A 191 35.53 34.91 4.43
C ALA A 191 35.63 34.04 3.16
N SER A 192 36.86 33.80 2.70
CA SER A 192 37.17 32.86 1.62
C SER A 192 37.48 31.49 2.19
N TRP A 193 37.02 30.42 1.52
CA TRP A 193 37.34 29.05 1.91
C TRP A 193 38.85 28.80 1.96
N SER A 194 39.58 29.27 0.95
CA SER A 194 41.03 29.08 0.83
C SER A 194 41.81 29.65 2.03
N ASP A 195 41.44 30.86 2.47
CA ASP A 195 42.08 31.52 3.62
C ASP A 195 41.64 30.90 4.94
N THR A 196 40.34 30.66 5.07
CA THR A 196 39.74 30.09 6.27
C THR A 196 40.31 28.70 6.55
N ARG A 197 40.34 27.82 5.54
CA ARG A 197 40.85 26.44 5.65
C ARG A 197 42.29 26.38 6.15
N ARG A 198 43.15 27.34 5.76
CA ARG A 198 44.54 27.42 6.26
C ARG A 198 44.59 27.66 7.77
N ASN A 199 43.67 28.46 8.30
CA ASN A 199 43.58 28.73 9.73
C ASN A 199 42.90 27.58 10.49
N LEU A 200 41.83 27.02 9.93
CA LEU A 200 41.11 25.89 10.53
C LEU A 200 42.01 24.67 10.75
N ARG A 201 42.91 24.36 9.80
CA ARG A 201 43.86 23.24 9.91
C ARG A 201 44.83 23.34 11.09
N LYS A 202 45.00 24.52 11.68
CA LYS A 202 45.84 24.72 12.87
C LYS A 202 45.07 24.50 14.17
N ASP A 203 43.73 24.46 14.11
CA ASP A 203 42.87 24.20 15.26
C ASP A 203 42.85 22.69 15.54
N HIS A 204 43.04 22.32 16.81
CA HIS A 204 43.02 20.91 17.25
C HIS A 204 41.72 20.19 16.86
N ARG A 205 40.59 20.91 16.82
CA ARG A 205 39.27 20.37 16.48
C ARG A 205 39.11 20.04 14.99
N TRP A 206 40.05 20.42 14.13
CA TRP A 206 40.01 20.08 12.71
C TRP A 206 39.96 18.57 12.48
N GLU A 207 40.66 17.79 13.32
CA GLU A 207 40.69 16.33 13.22
C GLU A 207 39.39 15.66 13.68
N SER A 208 38.57 16.33 14.49
CA SER A 208 37.22 15.86 14.85
C SER A 208 36.29 15.78 13.63
N ALA A 209 36.64 16.45 12.54
CA ALA A 209 35.94 16.40 11.26
C ALA A 209 36.68 15.55 10.21
N SER A 210 37.60 14.66 10.61
CA SER A 210 38.40 13.82 9.68
C SER A 210 37.54 12.90 8.80
N LEU A 211 36.35 12.49 9.26
CA LEU A 211 35.38 11.68 8.49
C LEU A 211 34.72 12.42 7.32
N LEU A 212 34.87 13.75 7.24
CA LEU A 212 34.30 14.56 6.17
C LEU A 212 35.33 14.80 5.07
N GLU A 213 34.89 14.59 3.83
CA GLU A 213 35.70 14.86 2.66
C GLU A 213 35.93 16.36 2.47
N ARG A 214 36.97 16.70 1.70
CA ARG A 214 37.35 18.10 1.44
C ARG A 214 36.18 18.93 0.90
N ASP A 215 35.47 18.38 -0.08
CA ASP A 215 34.41 19.09 -0.79
C ASP A 215 33.16 19.26 0.10
N GLU A 216 32.94 18.33 1.04
CA GLU A 216 31.86 18.44 2.03
C GLU A 216 32.16 19.52 3.08
N LYS A 217 33.41 19.60 3.53
CA LYS A 217 33.85 20.69 4.41
C LYS A 217 33.69 22.06 3.75
N GLU A 218 34.01 22.15 2.46
CA GLU A 218 33.81 23.37 1.67
C GLU A 218 32.32 23.73 1.53
N LYS A 219 31.47 22.73 1.29
CA LYS A 219 30.02 22.92 1.25
C LYS A 219 29.47 23.44 2.59
N LEU A 220 29.84 22.81 3.70
CA LEU A 220 29.44 23.24 5.04
C LEU A 220 29.93 24.66 5.37
N PHE A 221 31.12 25.02 4.91
CA PHE A 221 31.64 26.38 5.02
C PHE A 221 30.78 27.38 4.24
N ASN A 222 30.45 27.09 2.98
CA ASN A 222 29.62 27.97 2.16
C ASN A 222 28.22 28.14 2.76
N GLU A 223 27.60 27.05 3.24
CA GLU A 223 26.32 27.09 3.96
C GLU A 223 26.39 28.01 5.20
N HIS A 224 27.47 27.91 5.99
CA HIS A 224 27.69 28.76 7.15
C HIS A 224 27.85 30.24 6.76
N VAL A 225 28.64 30.52 5.72
CA VAL A 225 28.87 31.88 5.20
C VAL A 225 27.56 32.50 4.68
N GLU A 226 26.75 31.74 3.95
CA GLU A 226 25.44 32.17 3.48
C GLU A 226 24.47 32.45 4.63
N ALA A 227 24.43 31.56 5.64
CA ALA A 227 23.61 31.77 6.83
C ALA A 227 24.03 33.03 7.61
N LEU A 228 25.34 33.27 7.74
CA LEU A 228 25.86 34.51 8.33
C LEU A 228 25.49 35.74 7.50
N ALA A 229 25.62 35.66 6.18
CA ALA A 229 25.28 36.76 5.27
C ALA A 229 23.80 37.11 5.39
N LYS A 230 22.91 36.11 5.41
CA LYS A 230 21.47 36.28 5.61
C LYS A 230 21.15 36.93 6.96
N LYS A 231 21.68 36.37 8.06
CA LYS A 231 21.46 36.93 9.40
C LYS A 231 21.96 38.37 9.50
N LYS A 232 23.11 38.69 8.92
CA LYS A 232 23.65 40.05 8.92
C LYS A 232 22.83 41.01 8.07
N LYS A 233 22.33 40.56 6.91
CA LYS A 233 21.39 41.31 6.06
C LYS A 233 20.11 41.66 6.80
N GLU A 234 19.54 40.71 7.55
CA GLU A 234 18.35 40.94 8.38
C GLU A 234 18.60 42.03 9.43
N HIS A 235 19.70 41.96 10.19
CA HIS A 235 20.04 43.00 11.16
C HIS A 235 20.33 44.36 10.52
N PHE A 236 20.95 44.37 9.34
CA PHE A 236 21.19 45.61 8.60
C PHE A 236 19.87 46.24 8.14
N ARG A 237 18.92 45.43 7.65
CA ARG A 237 17.58 45.93 7.29
C ARG A 237 16.79 46.42 8.50
N GLN A 238 16.87 45.74 9.64
CA GLN A 238 16.27 46.21 10.89
C GLN A 238 16.81 47.59 11.30
N LEU A 239 18.12 47.81 11.19
CA LEU A 239 18.73 49.12 11.40
C LEU A 239 18.16 50.18 10.44
N LEU A 240 17.99 49.83 9.16
CA LEU A 240 17.38 50.74 8.18
C LEU A 240 15.91 51.03 8.50
N ASP A 241 15.15 50.04 8.99
CA ASP A 241 13.76 50.23 9.43
C ASP A 241 13.66 51.16 10.66
N GLU A 242 14.61 51.06 11.60
CA GLU A 242 14.70 51.91 12.79
C GLU A 242 15.17 53.35 12.48
N THR A 243 15.79 53.57 11.31
CA THR A 243 16.31 54.89 10.91
C THR A 243 15.18 55.72 10.29
N THR A 244 14.42 56.43 11.14
CA THR A 244 13.20 57.18 10.75
C THR A 244 13.41 58.28 9.71
N LEU A 245 14.64 58.75 9.51
CA LEU A 245 14.99 59.76 8.50
C LEU A 245 15.01 59.20 7.07
N ILE A 246 14.95 57.87 6.89
CA ILE A 246 14.97 57.24 5.57
C ILE A 246 13.60 57.36 4.90
N THR A 247 13.60 57.98 3.72
CA THR A 247 12.46 58.06 2.78
C THR A 247 12.78 57.25 1.51
N LEU A 248 11.80 57.14 0.60
CA LEU A 248 11.98 56.40 -0.66
C LEU A 248 12.95 57.06 -1.64
N THR A 249 13.39 58.29 -1.37
CA THR A 249 14.32 59.06 -2.20
C THR A 249 15.67 59.32 -1.53
N THR A 250 15.85 58.87 -0.28
CA THR A 250 17.11 59.08 0.46
C THR A 250 18.28 58.37 -0.23
N SER A 251 19.41 59.06 -0.32
CA SER A 251 20.61 58.51 -0.93
C SER A 251 21.43 57.69 0.07
N TRP A 252 22.23 56.74 -0.43
CA TRP A 252 23.17 55.99 0.40
C TRP A 252 24.14 56.90 1.17
N LYS A 253 24.59 58.00 0.56
CA LYS A 253 25.54 58.95 1.19
C LYS A 253 24.97 59.61 2.44
N GLU A 254 23.67 59.87 2.48
CA GLU A 254 23.00 60.47 3.64
C GLU A 254 22.81 59.44 4.74
N VAL A 255 22.22 58.28 4.40
CA VAL A 255 21.98 57.20 5.37
C VAL A 255 23.27 56.71 5.99
N LYS A 256 24.33 56.55 5.19
CA LYS A 256 25.65 56.12 5.66
C LYS A 256 26.17 57.00 6.79
N LYS A 257 25.95 58.32 6.76
CA LYS A 257 26.41 59.22 7.83
C LYS A 257 25.69 58.96 9.15
N LEU A 258 24.44 58.49 9.10
CA LEU A 258 23.61 58.19 10.26
C LEU A 258 23.95 56.83 10.86
N ILE A 259 24.21 55.83 10.02
CA ILE A 259 24.32 54.42 10.46
C ILE A 259 25.75 53.90 10.55
N LYS A 260 26.76 54.67 10.14
CA LYS A 260 28.17 54.20 10.04
C LYS A 260 28.77 53.70 11.36
N GLU A 261 28.33 54.25 12.50
CA GLU A 261 28.83 53.86 13.82
C GLU A 261 28.04 52.66 14.42
N ASP A 262 26.90 52.28 13.83
CA ASP A 262 26.08 51.18 14.34
C ASP A 262 26.78 49.82 14.10
N PRO A 263 26.88 48.96 15.13
CA PRO A 263 27.52 47.64 14.99
C PRO A 263 26.93 46.77 13.89
N ARG A 264 25.62 46.87 13.58
CA ARG A 264 24.95 46.09 12.53
C ARG A 264 25.42 46.54 11.14
N CYS A 265 25.65 47.84 10.94
CA CYS A 265 26.25 48.38 9.71
C CYS A 265 27.73 48.01 9.56
N ILE A 266 28.50 48.08 10.64
CA ILE A 266 29.93 47.70 10.63
C ILE A 266 30.09 46.20 10.37
N LYS A 267 29.30 45.36 11.05
CA LYS A 267 29.40 43.90 10.96
C LYS A 267 28.79 43.31 9.70
N PHE A 268 27.91 44.04 8.98
CA PHE A 268 27.25 43.53 7.78
C PHE A 268 28.25 43.12 6.69
N SER A 269 29.16 44.03 6.34
CA SER A 269 30.16 43.84 5.30
C SER A 269 31.29 44.86 5.48
N SER A 270 32.53 44.49 5.15
CA SER A 270 33.63 45.46 5.07
C SER A 270 33.55 46.33 3.81
N SER A 271 32.88 45.84 2.75
CA SER A 271 32.70 46.54 1.49
C SER A 271 31.56 47.55 1.55
N ASP A 272 31.89 48.83 1.36
CA ASP A 272 30.91 49.92 1.23
C ASP A 272 29.98 49.74 0.03
N ARG A 273 30.51 49.20 -1.08
CA ARG A 273 29.73 48.91 -2.28
C ARG A 273 28.66 47.85 -2.03
N LYS A 274 28.94 46.84 -1.20
CA LYS A 274 27.93 45.85 -0.79
C LYS A 274 26.85 46.47 0.10
N LYS A 275 27.23 47.36 1.03
CA LYS A 275 26.27 48.12 1.87
C LYS A 275 25.35 48.99 1.02
N GLN A 276 25.93 49.72 0.07
CA GLN A 276 25.18 50.56 -0.87
C GLN A 276 24.19 49.73 -1.68
N ARG A 277 24.62 48.60 -2.27
CA ARG A 277 23.74 47.74 -3.06
C ARG A 277 22.58 47.20 -2.22
N GLU A 278 22.86 46.73 -1.00
CA GLU A 278 21.81 46.24 -0.11
C GLU A 278 20.81 47.34 0.28
N PHE A 279 21.31 48.57 0.51
CA PHE A 279 20.45 49.72 0.75
C PHE A 279 19.57 50.06 -0.47
N GLU A 280 20.14 50.06 -1.68
CA GLU A 280 19.37 50.29 -2.91
C GLU A 280 18.29 49.22 -3.09
N ASP A 281 18.60 47.95 -2.81
CA ASP A 281 17.62 46.87 -2.87
C ASP A 281 16.55 47.00 -1.76
N TYR A 282 16.94 47.42 -0.56
CA TYR A 282 15.99 47.75 0.51
C TYR A 282 15.02 48.88 0.10
N ILE A 283 15.51 49.96 -0.50
CA ILE A 283 14.66 51.06 -0.98
C ILE A 283 13.74 50.60 -2.10
N LYS A 284 14.22 49.77 -3.05
CA LYS A 284 13.36 49.16 -4.08
C LYS A 284 12.25 48.31 -3.46
N ASP A 285 12.58 47.47 -2.47
CA ASP A 285 11.60 46.64 -1.76
C ASP A 285 10.55 47.51 -1.06
N LYS A 286 10.98 48.54 -0.33
CA LYS A 286 10.07 49.53 0.30
C LYS A 286 9.19 50.23 -0.72
N TYR A 287 9.74 50.58 -1.88
CA TYR A 287 8.98 51.22 -2.96
C TYR A 287 7.92 50.28 -3.55
N ILE A 288 8.25 49.00 -3.74
CA ILE A 288 7.31 47.97 -4.19
C ILE A 288 6.17 47.80 -3.18
N THR A 289 6.50 47.66 -1.89
CA THR A 289 5.51 47.54 -0.81
C THR A 289 4.62 48.79 -0.74
N ALA A 290 5.20 49.99 -0.72
CA ALA A 290 4.44 51.24 -0.70
C ALA A 290 3.47 51.36 -1.88
N LYS A 291 3.91 50.97 -3.10
CA LYS A 291 3.04 50.94 -4.28
C LYS A 291 1.94 49.90 -4.17
N ALA A 292 2.21 48.73 -3.60
CA ALA A 292 1.21 47.68 -3.41
C ALA A 292 0.15 48.13 -2.39
N ASP A 293 0.58 48.67 -1.26
CA ASP A 293 -0.28 49.18 -0.19
C ASP A 293 -1.14 50.35 -0.69
N PHE A 294 -0.53 51.27 -1.46
CA PHE A 294 -1.26 52.38 -2.07
C PHE A 294 -2.33 51.90 -3.06
N ARG A 295 -2.02 50.89 -3.90
CA ARG A 295 -3.04 50.28 -4.78
C ARG A 295 -4.18 49.64 -3.99
N THR A 296 -3.89 49.06 -2.84
CA THR A 296 -4.92 48.52 -1.94
C THR A 296 -5.80 49.63 -1.37
N LEU A 297 -5.20 50.74 -0.92
CA LEU A 297 -5.94 51.94 -0.49
C LEU A 297 -6.88 52.46 -1.60
N LEU A 298 -6.41 52.54 -2.84
CA LEU A 298 -7.24 52.99 -3.97
C LEU A 298 -8.45 52.06 -4.21
N LYS A 299 -8.31 50.74 -4.00
CA LYS A 299 -9.41 49.77 -4.09
C LYS A 299 -10.42 49.88 -2.94
N GLU A 300 -9.93 50.23 -1.75
CA GLU A 300 -10.74 50.45 -0.56
C GLU A 300 -11.52 51.77 -0.64
N THR A 301 -10.98 52.77 -1.34
CA THR A 301 -11.56 54.10 -1.49
C THR A 301 -12.74 54.09 -2.47
N LYS A 302 -13.94 53.80 -1.96
CA LYS A 302 -15.19 53.72 -2.76
C LYS A 302 -15.60 55.02 -3.45
N PHE A 303 -15.03 56.15 -3.02
CA PHE A 303 -15.22 57.43 -3.67
C PHE A 303 -14.68 57.45 -5.12
N ILE A 304 -13.68 56.60 -5.43
CA ILE A 304 -13.15 56.43 -6.78
C ILE A 304 -13.97 55.36 -7.50
N THR A 305 -14.61 55.73 -8.61
CA THR A 305 -15.51 54.87 -9.39
C THR A 305 -15.17 54.91 -10.88
N TYR A 306 -15.83 54.06 -11.68
CA TYR A 306 -15.68 54.07 -13.14
C TYR A 306 -16.06 55.42 -13.79
N ARG A 307 -16.85 56.26 -13.11
CA ARG A 307 -17.21 57.61 -13.59
C ARG A 307 -16.16 58.67 -13.27
N SER A 308 -15.22 58.36 -12.37
CA SER A 308 -14.24 59.34 -11.88
C SER A 308 -13.38 59.92 -13.00
N ARG A 309 -13.08 59.16 -14.07
CA ARG A 309 -12.35 59.69 -15.22
C ARG A 309 -13.10 60.81 -15.92
N LYS A 310 -14.38 60.60 -16.21
CA LYS A 310 -15.24 61.61 -16.84
C LYS A 310 -15.37 62.86 -15.97
N LEU A 311 -15.57 62.67 -14.66
CA LEU A 311 -15.64 63.78 -13.70
C LEU A 311 -14.35 64.62 -13.67
N ILE A 312 -13.17 63.98 -13.75
CA ILE A 312 -11.88 64.67 -13.80
C ILE A 312 -11.66 65.43 -15.12
N GLN A 313 -12.19 64.92 -16.25
CA GLN A 313 -12.13 65.61 -17.53
C GLN A 313 -13.02 66.87 -17.56
N GLU A 314 -14.15 66.82 -16.85
CA GLU A 314 -15.08 67.95 -16.74
C GLU A 314 -14.59 69.00 -15.74
N SER A 315 -13.98 68.57 -14.62
CA SER A 315 -13.45 69.46 -13.58
C SER A 315 -12.35 68.80 -12.75
N ASP A 316 -11.30 69.56 -12.45
CA ASP A 316 -10.20 69.14 -11.58
C ASP A 316 -10.64 68.96 -10.09
N GLN A 317 -11.85 69.40 -9.73
CA GLN A 317 -12.38 69.29 -8.38
C GLN A 317 -12.48 67.84 -7.90
N HIS A 318 -12.88 66.90 -8.76
CA HIS A 318 -13.01 65.49 -8.38
C HIS A 318 -11.66 64.88 -7.98
N LEU A 319 -10.57 65.27 -8.67
CA LEU A 319 -9.22 64.80 -8.32
C LEU A 319 -8.76 65.35 -6.98
N LYS A 320 -9.01 66.65 -6.72
CA LYS A 320 -8.71 67.28 -5.43
C LYS A 320 -9.47 66.63 -4.28
N ASP A 321 -10.73 66.28 -4.48
CA ASP A 321 -11.54 65.61 -3.47
C ASP A 321 -11.03 64.18 -3.20
N VAL A 322 -10.65 63.44 -4.25
CA VAL A 322 -9.98 62.13 -4.11
C VAL A 322 -8.70 62.26 -3.29
N GLU A 323 -7.82 63.20 -3.63
CA GLU A 323 -6.58 63.43 -2.88
C GLU A 323 -6.85 63.82 -1.42
N LYS A 324 -7.87 64.64 -1.17
CA LYS A 324 -8.31 65.05 0.17
C LYS A 324 -8.84 63.89 1.01
N VAL A 325 -9.48 62.89 0.40
CA VAL A 325 -9.87 61.66 1.12
C VAL A 325 -8.63 60.83 1.45
N LEU A 326 -7.74 60.65 0.47
CA LEU A 326 -6.60 59.76 0.60
C LEU A 326 -5.52 60.28 1.56
N GLN A 327 -5.36 61.60 1.71
CA GLN A 327 -4.31 62.22 2.55
C GLN A 327 -4.38 61.85 4.04
N ASN A 328 -5.52 61.31 4.52
CA ASN A 328 -5.67 60.88 5.90
C ASN A 328 -5.11 59.46 6.16
N ASP A 329 -4.81 58.70 5.09
CA ASP A 329 -4.28 57.34 5.21
C ASP A 329 -2.75 57.32 5.18
N LYS A 330 -2.15 56.56 6.10
CA LYS A 330 -0.69 56.43 6.20
C LYS A 330 -0.04 55.96 4.89
N ARG A 331 -0.71 55.11 4.11
CA ARG A 331 -0.21 54.58 2.83
C ARG A 331 -0.11 55.66 1.75
N TYR A 332 -0.92 56.72 1.84
CA TYR A 332 -0.79 57.90 0.97
C TYR A 332 0.43 58.74 1.36
N LEU A 333 0.63 58.94 2.68
CA LEU A 333 1.72 59.75 3.23
C LEU A 333 3.11 59.13 2.98
N VAL A 334 3.23 57.80 2.95
CA VAL A 334 4.49 57.11 2.62
C VAL A 334 5.03 57.53 1.23
N LEU A 335 4.15 57.91 0.30
CA LEU A 335 4.52 58.36 -1.05
C LEU A 335 4.69 59.89 -1.16
N ASP A 336 4.66 60.66 -0.06
CA ASP A 336 4.83 62.12 -0.07
C ASP A 336 6.17 62.56 -0.68
N CYS A 337 7.21 61.76 -0.54
CA CYS A 337 8.52 62.04 -1.13
C CYS A 337 8.56 61.83 -2.66
N VAL A 338 7.50 61.30 -3.28
CA VAL A 338 7.37 61.03 -4.73
C VAL A 338 5.96 61.40 -5.25
N PRO A 339 5.56 62.68 -5.17
CA PRO A 339 4.19 63.11 -5.46
C PRO A 339 3.76 62.81 -6.91
N ASP A 340 4.67 62.91 -7.87
CA ASP A 340 4.39 62.62 -9.29
C ASP A 340 4.04 61.15 -9.52
N GLU A 341 4.79 60.24 -8.89
CA GLU A 341 4.53 58.80 -8.99
C GLU A 341 3.24 58.42 -8.25
N ARG A 342 2.93 59.08 -7.13
CA ARG A 342 1.63 58.92 -6.46
C ARG A 342 0.49 59.34 -7.37
N ARG A 343 0.56 60.53 -7.97
CA ARG A 343 -0.46 61.04 -8.90
C ARG A 343 -0.62 60.10 -10.10
N LYS A 344 0.48 59.60 -10.65
CA LYS A 344 0.48 58.61 -11.73
C LYS A 344 -0.24 57.31 -11.35
N LEU A 345 -0.06 56.82 -10.11
CA LEU A 345 -0.78 55.63 -9.62
C LEU A 345 -2.29 55.88 -9.48
N ILE A 346 -2.69 57.06 -8.98
CA ILE A 346 -4.10 57.47 -8.90
C ILE A 346 -4.72 57.48 -10.30
N MET A 347 -4.08 58.18 -11.24
CA MET A 347 -4.57 58.31 -12.62
C MET A 347 -4.64 56.96 -13.33
N SER A 348 -3.60 56.12 -13.20
CA SER A 348 -3.60 54.76 -13.76
C SER A 348 -4.75 53.91 -13.22
N TYR A 349 -5.06 54.01 -11.93
CA TYR A 349 -6.17 53.27 -11.34
C TYR A 349 -7.54 53.75 -11.84
N ILE A 350 -7.70 55.07 -11.99
CA ILE A 350 -8.92 55.68 -12.54
C ILE A 350 -9.13 55.26 -14.00
N GLU A 351 -8.07 55.26 -14.81
CA GLU A 351 -8.11 54.76 -16.20
C GLU A 351 -8.50 53.29 -16.27
N ASP A 352 -7.97 52.46 -15.37
CA ASP A 352 -8.32 51.04 -15.30
C ASP A 352 -9.78 50.82 -14.89
N LEU A 353 -10.33 51.61 -13.98
CA LEU A 353 -11.74 51.55 -13.60
C LEU A 353 -12.67 52.01 -14.73
N ASP A 354 -12.31 53.08 -15.43
CA ASP A 354 -13.05 53.58 -16.59
C ASP A 354 -13.10 52.53 -17.71
N ARG A 355 -11.97 51.87 -18.01
CA ARG A 355 -11.91 50.76 -18.97
C ARG A 355 -12.76 49.56 -18.57
N ARG A 356 -12.83 49.25 -17.27
CA ARG A 356 -13.63 48.12 -16.75
C ARG A 356 -15.13 48.43 -16.78
N GLY A 357 -15.51 49.71 -16.68
CA GLY A 357 -16.90 50.12 -16.63
C GLY A 357 -17.59 49.78 -15.30
N PRO A 358 -18.92 49.84 -15.24
CA PRO A 358 -19.68 49.57 -14.02
C PRO A 358 -19.44 48.12 -13.53
N PRO A 359 -19.36 47.89 -12.21
CA PRO A 359 -19.22 46.54 -11.68
C PRO A 359 -20.43 45.69 -12.11
N PRO A 360 -20.22 44.40 -12.46
CA PRO A 360 -21.31 43.53 -12.87
C PRO A 360 -22.35 43.41 -11.75
N PRO A 361 -23.65 43.27 -12.08
CA PRO A 361 -24.69 43.14 -11.08
C PRO A 361 -24.46 41.88 -10.21
N PRO A 362 -24.89 41.88 -8.93
CA PRO A 362 -24.70 40.75 -8.01
C PRO A 362 -25.25 39.41 -8.51
N THR A 363 -26.14 39.46 -9.51
CA THR A 363 -26.80 38.32 -10.15
C THR A 363 -26.07 37.78 -11.39
N ALA A 364 -24.95 38.37 -11.79
CA ALA A 364 -24.15 37.88 -12.91
C ALA A 364 -23.22 36.74 -12.46
N SER A 365 -23.58 35.49 -12.78
CA SER A 365 -22.69 34.34 -12.66
C SER A 365 -21.49 34.51 -13.61
N GLU A 366 -20.28 34.14 -13.16
CA GLU A 366 -19.05 34.22 -13.97
C GLU A 366 -19.23 33.52 -15.33
N PRO A 367 -18.87 34.16 -16.46
CA PRO A 367 -18.83 33.45 -17.72
C PRO A 367 -17.65 32.48 -17.69
N THR A 368 -17.95 31.19 -17.83
CA THR A 368 -16.96 30.13 -18.07
C THR A 368 -16.02 30.56 -19.20
N ARG A 369 -14.75 30.85 -18.85
CA ARG A 369 -13.70 31.12 -19.83
C ARG A 369 -13.52 29.86 -20.69
N ARG A 370 -14.03 29.87 -21.92
CA ARG A 370 -13.50 29.01 -22.98
C ARG A 370 -12.06 29.45 -23.25
N SER A 371 -11.10 28.62 -22.87
CA SER A 371 -9.72 28.71 -23.33
C SER A 371 -9.73 28.73 -24.86
N LYS A 372 -9.21 29.81 -25.45
CA LYS A 372 -8.86 29.82 -26.88
C LYS A 372 -7.48 29.17 -26.99
N ASN A 373 -7.43 28.09 -27.77
CA ASN A 373 -6.20 27.47 -28.27
C ASN A 373 -5.38 28.45 -29.10
#